data_AF-K5WSH5-F1
#
_entry.id   AF-K5WSH5-F1
#
_cell.length_a   1.000
_cell.length_b   1.000
_cell.length_c   1.000
_cell.angle_alpha   90.00
_cell.angle_beta   90.00
_cell.angle_gamma   90.00
#
_symmetry.space_group_name_H-M   'P 1'
#
loop_
_entity.id
_entity.type
_entity.pdbx_description
1 polymer ?
#
loop_
_entity_poly.entity_id
_entity_poly.type
_entity_poly.pdbx_seq_one_letter_code
_entity_poly.pdbx_strand_id
1 'polypeptide(L)'
;MEAWLRASGLWRLVSGRQKAPSTSSPVTQAEADALDAFEARLDKAAGWLYLMVEQEQRIHFQGIQDSPVKMWEALEAVHRQKRAGMRFNAYDDLFSIRK
;
A
#
# COMPACT_ATOMS: atom_id res chain seq x y z
N MET A 1 7.43 -6.06 2.42
CA MET A 1 6.28 -5.40 3.09
C MET A 1 5.02 -6.26 3.07
N GLU A 2 4.59 -6.80 1.93
CA GLU A 2 3.37 -7.64 1.83
C GLU A 2 3.32 -8.78 2.88
N ALA A 3 4.39 -9.57 3.03
CA ALA A 3 4.42 -10.69 3.98
C ALA A 3 4.13 -10.24 5.43
N TRP A 4 4.67 -9.09 5.83
CA TRP A 4 4.43 -8.52 7.16
C TRP A 4 2.99 -8.03 7.32
N LEU A 5 2.43 -7.34 6.31
CA LEU A 5 1.03 -6.91 6.31
C LEU A 5 0.05 -8.09 6.37
N ARG A 6 0.42 -9.23 5.77
CA ARG A 6 -0.35 -10.48 5.87
C ARG A 6 -0.29 -11.06 7.28
N ALA A 7 0.90 -11.13 7.87
CA ALA A 7 1.09 -11.61 9.24
C ALA A 7 0.38 -10.72 10.27
N SER A 8 0.31 -9.40 10.05
CA SER A 8 -0.39 -8.46 10.92
C SER A 8 -1.89 -8.35 10.66
N GLY A 9 -2.44 -9.12 9.69
CA GLY A 9 -3.87 -9.11 9.36
C GLY A 9 -4.36 -7.82 8.69
N LEU A 10 -3.47 -6.96 8.20
CA LEU A 10 -3.80 -5.69 7.54
C LEU A 10 -3.85 -5.82 6.01
N TRP A 11 -3.29 -6.90 5.45
CA TRP A 11 -3.18 -7.07 4.01
C TRP A 11 -4.51 -6.96 3.26
N ARG A 12 -5.59 -7.53 3.80
CA ARG A 12 -6.90 -7.48 3.14
C ARG A 12 -7.44 -6.05 3.03
N LEU A 13 -7.14 -5.19 4.00
CA LEU A 13 -7.47 -3.75 3.95
C LEU A 13 -6.61 -3.04 2.91
N VAL A 14 -5.29 -3.19 3.01
CA VAL A 14 -4.32 -2.48 2.15
C VAL A 14 -4.46 -2.88 0.68
N SER A 15 -4.75 -4.15 0.39
CA SER A 15 -4.98 -4.64 -0.98
C SER A 15 -6.37 -4.30 -1.54
N GLY A 16 -7.21 -3.56 -0.79
CA GLY A 16 -8.57 -3.20 -1.19
C GLY A 16 -9.56 -4.37 -1.25
N ARG A 17 -9.17 -5.56 -0.79
CA ARG A 17 -10.04 -6.77 -0.81
C ARG A 17 -11.11 -6.73 0.27
N GLN A 18 -10.86 -6.05 1.38
CA GLN A 18 -11.84 -5.84 2.44
C GLN A 18 -12.56 -4.51 2.20
N LYS A 19 -13.89 -4.58 2.06
CA LYS A 19 -14.74 -3.40 1.95
C LYS A 19 -15.17 -2.92 3.35
N ALA A 20 -15.53 -1.65 3.44
CA ALA A 20 -16.15 -1.09 4.64
C ALA A 20 -17.44 -1.87 4.97
N PRO A 21 -17.75 -2.05 6.26
CA PRO A 21 -19.01 -2.66 6.68
C PRO A 21 -20.19 -1.81 6.20
N SER A 22 -21.27 -2.48 5.76
CA SER A 22 -22.52 -1.80 5.40
C SER A 22 -23.27 -1.38 6.65
N THR A 23 -23.84 -0.18 6.63
CA THR A 23 -24.69 0.34 7.72
C THR A 23 -26.15 0.38 7.28
N SER A 24 -27.08 0.11 8.21
CA SER A 24 -28.51 0.24 7.99
C SER A 24 -29.02 1.65 8.34
N SER A 25 -30.32 1.90 8.16
CA SER A 25 -30.98 3.14 8.59
C SER A 25 -32.27 2.79 9.35
N PRO A 26 -32.36 3.10 10.66
CA PRO A 26 -31.34 3.75 11.50
C PRO A 26 -30.13 2.84 11.80
N VAL A 27 -28.95 3.43 11.94
CA VAL A 27 -27.70 2.71 12.24
C VAL A 27 -27.80 2.08 13.63
N THR A 28 -27.48 0.79 13.74
CA THR A 28 -27.40 0.12 15.04
C THR A 28 -26.05 0.40 15.72
N GLN A 29 -25.99 0.34 17.05
CA GLN A 29 -24.73 0.52 17.77
C GLN A 29 -23.65 -0.47 17.29
N ALA A 30 -24.02 -1.72 17.04
CA ALA A 30 -23.09 -2.73 16.55
C ALA A 30 -22.52 -2.41 15.16
N GLU A 31 -23.29 -1.77 14.28
CA GLU A 31 -22.82 -1.30 12.97
C GLU A 31 -21.87 -0.11 13.11
N ALA A 32 -22.17 0.82 14.03
CA ALA A 32 -21.30 1.94 14.33
C ALA A 32 -19.94 1.47 14.89
N ASP A 33 -19.96 0.54 15.85
CA ASP A 33 -18.75 -0.04 16.45
C ASP A 33 -17.93 -0.82 15.39
N ALA A 34 -18.59 -1.52 14.47
CA ALA A 34 -17.92 -2.23 13.39
C ALA A 34 -17.27 -1.27 12.38
N LEU A 35 -17.89 -0.13 12.10
CA LEU A 35 -17.34 0.90 11.24
C LEU A 35 -16.13 1.58 11.89
N ASP A 36 -16.25 1.98 13.16
CA ASP A 36 -15.14 2.57 13.92
C ASP A 36 -13.93 1.61 14.00
N ALA A 37 -14.18 0.33 14.31
CA ALA A 37 -13.13 -0.69 14.31
C ALA A 37 -12.49 -0.91 12.93
N PHE A 38 -13.26 -0.71 11.85
CA PHE A 38 -12.73 -0.77 10.49
C PHE A 38 -11.85 0.45 10.17
N GLU A 39 -12.30 1.65 10.51
CA GLU A 39 -11.57 2.91 10.31
C GLU A 39 -10.28 2.94 11.14
N ALA A 40 -10.32 2.55 12.42
CA ALA A 40 -9.13 2.43 13.25
C ALA A 40 -8.07 1.47 12.65
N ARG A 41 -8.50 0.43 11.93
CA ARG A 41 -7.59 -0.48 11.22
C ARG A 41 -7.06 0.13 9.92
N LEU A 42 -7.80 1.00 9.25
CA LEU A 42 -7.30 1.78 8.11
C LEU A 42 -6.18 2.72 8.57
N ASP A 43 -6.39 3.47 9.64
CA ASP A 43 -5.39 4.38 10.20
C ASP A 43 -4.13 3.62 10.62
N LYS A 44 -4.31 2.49 11.32
CA LYS A 44 -3.20 1.60 11.68
C LYS A 44 -2.43 1.14 10.43
N ALA A 45 -3.13 0.74 9.37
CA ALA A 45 -2.49 0.31 8.14
C ALA A 45 -1.72 1.45 7.45
N ALA A 46 -2.30 2.65 7.39
CA ALA A 46 -1.66 3.82 6.80
C ALA A 46 -0.40 4.22 7.59
N GLY A 47 -0.48 4.23 8.92
CA GLY A 47 0.65 4.47 9.80
C GLY A 47 1.79 3.47 9.60
N TRP A 48 1.47 2.17 9.51
CA TRP A 48 2.50 1.16 9.23
C TRP A 48 3.13 1.32 7.85
N LEU A 49 2.35 1.61 6.81
CA LEU A 49 2.89 1.88 5.47
C LEU A 49 3.83 3.09 5.50
N TYR A 50 3.44 4.17 6.18
CA TYR A 50 4.28 5.35 6.32
C TYR A 50 5.59 5.06 7.06
N LEU A 51 5.53 4.31 8.16
CA LEU A 51 6.69 3.97 8.99
C LEU A 51 7.64 2.98 8.30
N MET A 52 7.12 2.01 7.57
CA MET A 52 7.92 0.97 6.91
C MET A 52 8.59 1.44 5.61
N VAL A 53 8.18 2.57 5.06
CA VAL A 53 8.76 3.15 3.85
C VAL A 53 9.89 4.12 4.22
N GLU A 54 11.00 4.00 3.48
CA GLU A 54 12.17 4.88 3.57
C GLU A 54 11.77 6.34 3.39
N GLN A 55 12.45 7.25 4.09
CA GLN A 55 12.05 8.66 4.17
C GLN A 55 11.98 9.33 2.80
N GLU A 56 12.88 8.99 1.90
CA GLU A 56 13.00 9.49 0.53
C GLU A 56 11.81 9.06 -0.34
N GLN A 57 11.20 7.90 -0.05
CA GLN A 57 10.06 7.36 -0.79
C GLN A 57 8.72 7.90 -0.26
N ARG A 58 8.69 8.53 0.93
CA ARG A 58 7.46 9.10 1.52
C ARG A 58 6.90 10.27 0.73
N ILE A 59 7.68 10.88 -0.18
CA ILE A 59 7.18 11.88 -1.12
C ILE A 59 6.00 11.36 -1.94
N HIS A 60 5.97 10.05 -2.24
CA HIS A 60 4.89 9.41 -2.96
C HIS A 60 3.57 9.31 -2.17
N PHE A 61 3.59 9.60 -0.87
CA PHE A 61 2.39 9.59 -0.02
C PHE A 61 1.72 10.95 0.14
N GLN A 62 2.29 12.04 -0.38
CA GLN A 62 1.68 13.36 -0.24
C GLN A 62 0.27 13.39 -0.84
N GLY A 63 -0.72 13.81 -0.04
CA GLY A 63 -2.13 13.88 -0.44
C GLY A 63 -2.91 12.56 -0.47
N ILE A 64 -2.27 11.43 -0.11
CA ILE A 64 -2.93 10.11 -0.06
C ILE A 64 -2.77 9.39 1.30
N GLN A 65 -2.34 10.11 2.33
CA GLN A 65 -2.00 9.58 3.65
C GLN A 65 -3.19 8.90 4.34
N ASP A 66 -4.41 9.37 4.08
CA ASP A 66 -5.62 8.85 4.70
C ASP A 66 -6.13 7.56 4.03
N SER A 67 -5.52 7.13 2.93
CA SER A 67 -5.94 5.96 2.18
C SER A 67 -4.81 4.93 2.06
N PRO A 68 -4.75 3.93 2.94
CA PRO A 68 -3.71 2.90 2.88
C PRO A 68 -3.74 2.09 1.56
N VAL A 69 -4.91 2.00 0.91
CA VAL A 69 -5.03 1.37 -0.42
C VAL A 69 -4.28 2.18 -1.47
N LYS A 70 -4.52 3.50 -1.55
CA LYS A 70 -3.81 4.36 -2.50
C LYS A 70 -2.31 4.42 -2.21
N MET A 71 -1.93 4.44 -0.93
CA MET A 71 -0.52 4.37 -0.53
C MET A 71 0.15 3.09 -1.08
N TRP A 72 -0.52 1.94 -0.94
CA TRP A 72 0.00 0.68 -1.49
C TRP A 72 0.08 0.66 -3.01
N GLU A 73 -0.95 1.17 -3.71
CA GLU A 73 -0.95 1.29 -5.17
C GLU A 73 0.21 2.17 -5.67
N ALA A 74 0.50 3.28 -4.98
CA ALA A 74 1.62 4.16 -5.30
C ALA A 74 2.97 3.43 -5.14
N LEU A 75 3.16 2.70 -4.03
CA LEU A 75 4.37 1.88 -3.84
C LEU A 75 4.49 0.80 -4.92
N GLU A 76 3.40 0.09 -5.20
CA GLU A 76 3.37 -0.96 -6.20
C GLU A 76 3.74 -0.42 -7.58
N ALA A 77 3.24 0.75 -7.96
CA ALA A 77 3.58 1.41 -9.21
C ALA A 77 5.09 1.74 -9.29
N VAL A 78 5.66 2.35 -8.26
CA VAL A 78 7.10 2.69 -8.21
C VAL A 78 7.97 1.43 -8.31
N HIS A 79 7.63 0.37 -7.58
CA HIS A 79 8.41 -0.87 -7.60
C HIS A 79 8.22 -1.69 -8.88
N ARG A 80 7.02 -1.70 -9.48
CA ARG A 80 6.77 -2.32 -10.80
C ARG A 80 7.54 -1.59 -11.91
N GLN A 81 7.58 -0.26 -11.88
CA GLN A 81 8.36 0.55 -12.83
C GLN A 81 9.86 0.24 -12.73
N LYS A 82 10.42 0.14 -11.52
CA LYS A 82 11.84 -0.27 -11.33
C LYS A 82 12.15 -1.63 -11.94
N ARG A 83 11.24 -2.61 -11.82
CA ARG A 83 11.40 -3.94 -12.45
C ARG A 83 11.34 -3.89 -13.98
N ALA A 84 10.57 -2.98 -14.57
CA ALA A 84 10.54 -2.78 -16.02
C ALA A 84 11.79 -2.02 -16.52
N GLY A 85 12.25 -1.00 -15.80
CA GLY A 85 13.47 -0.23 -16.14
C GLY A 85 14.78 -1.02 -16.02
N MET A 86 14.84 -2.01 -15.12
CA MET A 86 15.98 -2.93 -14.99
C MET A 86 16.13 -3.92 -16.17
N ARG A 87 15.15 -3.98 -17.10
CA ARG A 87 15.21 -4.88 -18.27
C ARG A 87 15.80 -4.23 -19.52
N PHE A 88 16.11 -2.92 -19.50
CA PHE A 88 16.68 -2.22 -20.66
C PHE A 88 18.19 -1.92 -20.56
N ASN A 89 18.86 -2.22 -19.44
CA ASN A 89 20.28 -1.91 -19.23
C ASN A 89 21.18 -3.13 -18.94
N ALA A 90 20.85 -4.31 -19.46
CA ALA A 90 21.67 -5.51 -19.28
C ALA A 90 22.35 -6.04 -20.56
N TYR A 91 22.17 -5.38 -21.70
CA TYR A 91 22.78 -5.82 -22.97
C TYR A 91 23.78 -4.85 -23.60
N ASP A 92 23.78 -3.55 -23.24
CA ASP A 92 24.72 -2.59 -23.84
C ASP A 92 26.14 -2.66 -23.22
N ASP A 93 26.25 -3.07 -21.96
CA ASP A 93 27.55 -3.23 -21.27
C ASP A 93 28.24 -4.57 -21.58
N LEU A 94 27.49 -5.59 -22.04
CA LEU A 94 28.05 -6.91 -22.34
C LEU A 94 28.66 -7.00 -23.76
N PHE A 95 28.29 -6.09 -24.66
CA PHE A 95 28.76 -6.10 -26.06
C PHE A 95 29.57 -4.86 -26.48
N SER A 96 29.84 -3.91 -25.57
CA SER A 96 30.67 -2.73 -25.87
C SER A 96 32.18 -2.96 -25.76
N ILE A 97 32.65 -4.18 -25.47
CA ILE A 97 34.07 -4.53 -25.54
C ILE A 97 34.35 -5.23 -26.88
N ARG A 98 34.57 -4.42 -27.92
CA ARG A 98 35.40 -4.82 -29.06
C ARG A 98 36.41 -3.72 -29.39
N LYS A 99 37.63 -3.89 -28.90
CA LYS A 99 38.87 -3.72 -29.65
C LYS A 99 39.99 -4.50 -28.97
#